data_AF-A0A915UTI0-F1
#
_entry.id   AF-A0A915UTI0-F1
#
_cell.length_a   1.000
_cell.length_b   1.000
_cell.length_c   1.000
_cell.angle_alpha   90.00
_cell.angle_beta   90.00
_cell.angle_gamma   90.00
#
_symmetry.space_group_name_H-M   'P 1'
#
loop_
_entity.id
_entity.type
_entity.pdbx_description
1 polymer ?
#
loop_
_entity_poly.entity_id
_entity_poly.type
_entity_poly.pdbx_seq_one_letter_code
_entity_poly.pdbx_strand_id
1 'polypeptide(L)'
;MNLHLRQRLLPIIITPREKEAHALSLAEDKGVAQQIAVIPIEHFIASNLIEIAVERQTPLSEALRALVNAYNQRVAAAETDQSCKIELE
;
A
#
# COMPACT_ATOMS: atom_id res chain seq x y z
N MET A 1 -6.81 35.15 8.61
CA MET A 1 -7.35 33.85 8.14
C MET A 1 -6.71 32.76 8.98
N ASN A 2 -7.36 32.34 10.06
CA ASN A 2 -6.78 31.42 11.04
C ASN A 2 -6.80 29.99 10.49
N LEU A 3 -5.64 29.52 10.04
CA LEU A 3 -5.43 28.15 9.58
C LEU A 3 -5.34 27.22 10.80
N HIS A 4 -6.50 26.86 11.37
CA HIS A 4 -6.58 25.83 12.39
C HIS A 4 -6.42 24.45 11.71
N LEU A 5 -5.18 24.06 11.41
CA LEU A 5 -4.82 22.68 11.10
C LEU A 5 -4.88 21.84 12.39
N ARG A 6 -6.08 21.59 12.90
CA ARG A 6 -6.31 20.35 13.64
C ARG A 6 -6.17 19.25 12.60
N GLN A 7 -5.01 18.60 12.54
CA GLN A 7 -4.75 17.51 11.60
C GLN A 7 -5.85 16.46 11.77
N ARG A 8 -6.87 16.50 10.90
CA ARG A 8 -7.78 15.38 10.71
C ARG A 8 -6.92 14.30 10.10
N LEU A 9 -6.34 13.45 10.94
CA LEU A 9 -5.81 12.17 10.50
C LEU A 9 -6.95 11.47 9.77
N LEU A 10 -6.74 11.13 8.51
CA LEU A 10 -7.67 10.36 7.69
C LEU A 10 -7.09 8.94 7.64
N PRO A 11 -7.50 8.02 8.52
CA PRO A 11 -7.00 6.65 8.50
C PRO A 11 -7.23 6.02 7.13
N ILE A 12 -6.21 5.34 6.63
CA ILE A 12 -6.26 4.61 5.37
C ILE A 12 -6.37 3.12 5.70
N ILE A 13 -7.44 2.51 5.24
CA ILE A 13 -7.65 1.06 5.32
C ILE A 13 -7.16 0.45 4.01
N ILE A 14 -6.11 -0.37 4.11
CA ILE A 14 -5.62 -1.15 2.99
C ILE A 14 -6.34 -2.49 2.98
N THR A 15 -6.87 -2.89 1.83
CA THR A 15 -7.68 -4.11 1.69
C THR A 15 -7.41 -4.79 0.34
N PRO A 16 -7.65 -6.10 0.17
CA PRO A 16 -7.69 -6.71 -1.16
C PRO A 16 -8.73 -6.04 -2.05
N ARG A 17 -8.48 -5.94 -3.36
CA ARG A 17 -9.38 -5.27 -4.30
C ARG A 17 -10.82 -5.78 -4.23
N GLU A 18 -11.01 -7.09 -4.15
CA GLU A 18 -12.32 -7.73 -4.06
C GLU A 18 -13.07 -7.43 -2.75
N LYS A 19 -12.38 -6.87 -1.76
CA LYS A 19 -12.95 -6.47 -0.46
C LYS A 19 -13.17 -4.97 -0.34
N GLU A 20 -12.81 -4.17 -1.34
CA GLU A 20 -12.95 -2.70 -1.32
C GLU A 20 -14.40 -2.26 -1.08
N ALA A 21 -15.34 -2.74 -1.90
CA ALA A 21 -16.76 -2.41 -1.78
C ALA A 21 -17.35 -2.84 -0.43
N HIS A 22 -16.94 -4.01 0.08
CA HIS A 22 -17.38 -4.49 1.38
C HIS A 22 -16.84 -3.62 2.53
N ALA A 23 -15.58 -3.20 2.47
CA ALA A 23 -14.99 -2.31 3.47
C ALA A 23 -15.67 -0.93 3.47
N LEU A 24 -16.03 -0.41 2.29
CA LEU A 24 -16.78 0.84 2.16
C LEU A 24 -18.19 0.71 2.75
N SER A 25 -18.93 -0.35 2.39
CA SER A 25 -20.27 -0.61 2.94
C SER A 25 -20.23 -0.74 4.47
N LEU A 26 -19.24 -1.44 5.02
CA LEU A 26 -19.06 -1.52 6.48
C LEU A 26 -18.78 -0.15 7.12
N ALA A 27 -18.01 0.71 6.44
CA ALA A 27 -17.74 2.06 6.92
C ALA A 27 -18.98 2.96 6.89
N GLU A 28 -19.85 2.80 5.89
CA GLU A 28 -21.15 3.46 5.81
C GLU A 28 -22.07 3.02 6.95
N ASP A 29 -22.20 1.71 7.16
CA ASP A 29 -23.01 1.12 8.24
C ASP A 29 -22.56 1.59 9.64
N LYS A 30 -21.25 1.85 9.80
CA LYS A 30 -20.67 2.37 11.04
C LYS A 30 -20.65 3.89 11.14
N GLY A 31 -21.09 4.61 10.10
CA GLY A 31 -21.13 6.08 10.08
C GLY A 31 -19.74 6.75 10.02
N VAL A 32 -18.72 6.02 9.57
CA VAL A 32 -17.32 6.50 9.51
C VAL A 32 -16.78 6.64 8.09
N ALA A 33 -17.59 6.38 7.06
CA ALA A 33 -17.17 6.44 5.66
C ALA A 33 -16.50 7.79 5.26
N GLN A 34 -16.95 8.92 5.81
CA GLN A 34 -16.36 10.25 5.54
C GLN A 34 -15.11 10.56 6.38
N GLN A 35 -14.70 9.63 7.24
CA GLN A 35 -13.59 9.79 8.18
C GLN A 35 -12.43 8.86 7.86
N ILE A 36 -12.57 7.97 6.88
CA ILE A 36 -11.52 7.04 6.45
C ILE A 36 -11.38 7.05 4.93
N ALA A 37 -10.25 6.58 4.43
CA ALA A 37 -10.09 6.17 3.05
C ALA A 37 -9.94 4.64 2.99
N VAL A 38 -10.51 4.01 1.97
CA VAL A 38 -10.28 2.59 1.67
C VAL A 38 -9.51 2.53 0.37
N ILE A 39 -8.37 1.83 0.37
CA ILE A 39 -7.50 1.73 -0.80
C ILE A 39 -7.15 0.26 -1.04
N PRO A 40 -7.33 -0.27 -2.27
CA PRO A 40 -6.84 -1.58 -2.64
C PRO A 40 -5.32 -1.68 -2.50
N ILE A 41 -4.80 -2.79 -1.98
CA ILE A 41 -3.36 -3.00 -1.83
C ILE A 41 -2.59 -2.84 -3.16
N GLU A 42 -3.18 -3.26 -4.28
CA GLU A 42 -2.58 -3.15 -5.61
C GLU A 42 -2.41 -1.69 -6.01
N HIS A 43 -3.40 -0.85 -5.72
CA HIS A 43 -3.30 0.59 -5.97
C HIS A 43 -2.22 1.19 -5.08
N PHE A 44 -2.25 0.89 -3.77
CA PHE A 44 -1.26 1.39 -2.83
C PHE A 44 0.17 1.06 -3.26
N ILE A 45 0.45 -0.19 -3.62
CA ILE A 45 1.78 -0.61 -4.09
C ILE A 45 2.13 0.04 -5.43
N ALA A 46 1.21 0.08 -6.40
CA ALA A 46 1.49 0.68 -7.71
C ALA A 46 1.84 2.17 -7.61
N SER A 47 1.09 2.96 -6.85
CA SER A 47 1.34 4.40 -6.70
C SER A 47 2.70 4.65 -6.06
N ASN A 48 3.04 3.94 -4.97
CA ASN A 48 4.35 4.07 -4.32
C ASN A 48 5.49 3.68 -5.27
N LEU A 49 5.29 2.63 -6.07
CA LEU A 49 6.32 2.15 -6.98
C LEU A 49 6.57 3.13 -8.13
N ILE A 50 5.50 3.70 -8.69
CA ILE A 50 5.57 4.74 -9.72
C ILE A 50 6.28 5.98 -9.18
N GLU A 51 5.93 6.42 -7.96
CA GLU A 51 6.57 7.57 -7.32
C GLU A 51 8.09 7.35 -7.16
N ILE A 52 8.50 6.19 -6.63
CA ILE A 52 9.91 5.83 -6.48
C ILE A 52 10.62 5.80 -7.84
N ALA A 53 9.99 5.22 -8.86
CA ALA A 53 10.57 5.13 -10.20
C ALA A 53 10.78 6.53 -10.81
N VAL A 54 9.80 7.42 -10.65
CA VAL A 54 9.87 8.82 -11.11
C VAL A 54 10.94 9.60 -10.36
N GLU A 55 10.96 9.50 -9.03
CA GLU A 55 11.95 10.20 -8.18
C GLU A 55 13.39 9.80 -8.53
N ARG A 56 13.60 8.50 -8.79
CA ARG A 56 14.93 7.95 -9.12
C ARG A 56 15.26 8.00 -10.61
N GLN A 57 14.33 8.43 -11.46
CA GLN A 57 14.46 8.40 -12.91
C GLN A 57 14.83 7.01 -13.46
N THR A 58 14.30 5.96 -12.83
CA THR A 58 14.52 4.55 -13.22
C THR A 58 13.28 3.95 -13.87
N PRO A 59 13.42 2.93 -14.73
CA PRO A 59 12.28 2.17 -15.22
C PRO A 59 11.46 1.55 -14.08
N LEU A 60 10.13 1.46 -14.25
CA LEU A 60 9.23 0.86 -13.25
C LEU A 60 9.61 -0.58 -12.91
N SER A 61 10.09 -1.34 -13.90
CA SER A 61 10.55 -2.72 -13.72
C SER A 61 11.77 -2.83 -12.79
N GLU A 62 12.66 -1.84 -12.83
CA GLU A 62 13.82 -1.79 -11.93
C GLU A 62 13.40 -1.47 -10.50
N ALA A 63 12.47 -0.52 -10.32
CA ALA A 63 11.88 -0.24 -9.02
C ALA A 63 11.17 -1.47 -8.44
N LEU A 64 10.42 -2.22 -9.27
CA LEU A 64 9.75 -3.46 -8.85
C LEU A 64 10.75 -4.51 -8.37
N ARG A 65 11.81 -4.71 -9.15
CA ARG A 65 12.88 -5.66 -8.81
C ARG A 65 13.56 -5.27 -7.51
N ALA A 66 13.83 -3.99 -7.28
CA ALA A 66 14.39 -3.50 -6.03
C ALA A 66 13.46 -3.78 -4.83
N LEU A 67 12.16 -3.56 -4.99
CA LEU A 67 11.16 -3.86 -3.95
C LEU A 67 11.13 -5.36 -3.61
N VAL A 68 11.05 -6.23 -4.61
CA VAL A 68 11.02 -7.69 -4.41
C VAL A 68 12.32 -8.18 -3.78
N ASN A 69 13.47 -7.67 -4.21
CA ASN A 69 14.76 -8.01 -3.61
C ASN A 69 14.80 -7.64 -2.13
N ALA A 70 14.36 -6.43 -1.77
CA ALA A 70 14.29 -6.00 -0.38
C ALA A 70 13.33 -6.85 0.46
N TYR A 71 12.19 -7.26 -0.10
CA TYR A 71 11.26 -8.19 0.54
C TYR A 71 11.91 -9.56 0.78
N ASN A 72 12.49 -10.16 -0.26
CA ASN A 72 13.13 -11.48 -0.17
C ASN A 72 14.32 -11.49 0.80
N GLN A 73 15.06 -10.38 0.93
CA GLN A 73 16.09 -10.20 1.94
C GLN A 73 15.52 -10.25 3.37
N ARG A 74 14.36 -9.63 3.62
CA ARG A 74 13.68 -9.68 4.93
C ARG A 74 13.18 -11.08 5.25
N VAL A 75 12.59 -11.78 4.27
CA VAL A 75 12.18 -13.19 4.43
C VAL A 75 13.38 -14.07 4.77
N ALA A 76 14.50 -13.89 4.06
CA ALA A 76 15.73 -14.63 4.35
C ALA A 76 16.28 -14.39 5.76
N ALA A 77 16.08 -13.19 6.31
CA ALA A 77 16.56 -12.83 7.63
C ALA A 77 15.61 -13.25 8.78
N ALA A 78 14.30 -13.29 8.53
CA ALA A 78 13.29 -13.47 9.58
C ALA A 78 12.66 -14.87 9.59
N GLU A 79 12.51 -15.51 8.43
CA GLU A 79 11.73 -16.74 8.31
C GLU A 79 12.64 -17.96 8.19
N THR A 80 12.31 -19.04 8.90
CA THR A 80 13.03 -20.32 8.74
C THR A 80 12.61 -21.02 7.44
N ASP A 81 11.31 -20.95 7.12
CA ASP A 81 10.78 -21.40 5.84
C ASP A 81 10.84 -20.26 4.81
N GLN A 82 11.41 -20.55 3.65
CA GLN A 82 11.67 -19.58 2.58
C GLN A 82 10.59 -19.58 1.49
N SER A 83 9.51 -20.34 1.69
CA SER A 83 8.38 -20.49 0.76
C SER A 83 7.66 -19.19 0.42
N CYS A 84 7.74 -18.16 1.29
CA CYS A 84 7.13 -16.85 1.05
C CYS A 84 7.91 -15.96 0.08
N LYS A 85 9.10 -16.35 -0.39
CA LYS A 85 9.86 -15.53 -1.36
C LYS A 85 9.09 -15.36 -2.67
N ILE A 86 9.30 -14.22 -3.31
CA ILE A 86 8.69 -13.86 -4.58
C ILE A 86 9.74 -13.98 -5.68
N GLU A 87 9.41 -14.70 -6.75
CA GLU A 87 10.22 -14.77 -7.98
C GLU A 87 9.58 -13.87 -9.05
N LEU A 88 10.41 -13.11 -9.76
CA LEU A 88 10.00 -12.30 -10.91
C LEU A 88 10.45 -13.01 -12.17
N GLU A 89 9.55 -13.16 -13.15
CA GLU A 89 9.86 -13.65 -14.50
C GLU A 89 10.65 -12.62 -15.33
#